data_AF-A0A023WZ79-F1
#
_entry.id   AF-A0A023WZ79-F1
#
_cell.length_a   1.000
_cell.length_b   1.000
_cell.length_c   1.000
_cell.angle_alpha   90.00
_cell.angle_beta   90.00
_cell.angle_gamma   90.00
#
_symmetry.space_group_name_H-M   'P 1'
#
loop_
_entity.id
_entity.type
_entity.pdbx_description
1 polymer ?
#
loop_
_entity_poly.entity_id
_entity_poly.type
_entity_poly.pdbx_seq_one_letter_code
_entity_poly.pdbx_strand_id
1 'polypeptide(L)'
;MDIGKAITDSATFLAGVYRESGNLSNLLKQQISAALLDPELKGLFRSTGPWIGAFEEDPTRCMYYSLGASLPLTRKGKRVTDCALFFQISLAGEGMAAVGCSEPLLHIGLWDEPISFTNNYYMGFPLFSEDEVAPEIDGEVLMRWQGNPPAGLWLYSLRLAAVNTPDDIQRKVVEPVRALLAGQSVEVALPASLSGVVRYRALAEDNGNYSISFLGDSSARPC
;
A
#
# COMPACT_ATOMS: atom_id res chain seq x y z
N MET A 1 -29.40 12.13 -24.19
CA MET A 1 -28.03 11.90 -23.69
C MET A 1 -27.13 11.94 -24.91
N ASP A 2 -26.20 12.89 -24.97
CA ASP A 2 -25.27 13.02 -26.09
C ASP A 2 -24.06 12.11 -25.81
N ILE A 3 -23.92 11.06 -26.62
CA ILE A 3 -22.85 10.06 -26.47
C ILE A 3 -21.47 10.72 -26.62
N GLY A 4 -21.33 11.71 -27.51
CA GLY A 4 -20.08 12.42 -27.69
C GLY A 4 -19.66 13.16 -26.42
N LYS A 5 -20.61 13.85 -25.78
CA LYS A 5 -20.38 14.51 -24.50
C LYS A 5 -19.96 13.52 -23.40
N ALA A 6 -20.65 12.39 -23.29
CA ALA A 6 -20.33 11.38 -22.27
C ALA A 6 -18.90 10.80 -22.43
N ILE A 7 -18.44 10.61 -23.67
CA ILE A 7 -17.06 10.18 -23.96
C ILE A 7 -16.05 11.24 -23.51
N THR A 8 -16.27 12.51 -23.85
CA THR A 8 -15.38 13.62 -23.44
C THR A 8 -15.33 13.80 -21.92
N ASP A 9 -16.49 13.72 -21.25
CA ASP A 9 -16.58 13.84 -19.79
C ASP A 9 -15.82 12.69 -19.10
N SER A 10 -15.93 11.47 -19.63
CA SER A 10 -15.21 10.28 -19.11
C SER A 10 -13.69 10.41 -19.28
N ALA A 11 -13.22 10.85 -20.46
CA ALA A 11 -11.80 11.07 -20.70
C ALA A 11 -11.22 12.17 -19.79
N THR A 12 -11.97 13.25 -19.57
CA THR A 12 -11.58 14.34 -18.69
C THR A 12 -11.50 13.87 -17.23
N PHE A 13 -12.48 13.07 -16.80
CA PHE A 13 -12.48 12.48 -15.47
C PHE A 13 -11.26 11.58 -15.25
N LEU A 14 -10.98 10.65 -16.16
CA LEU A 14 -9.83 9.75 -16.07
C LEU A 14 -8.50 10.51 -16.05
N ALA A 15 -8.34 11.51 -16.92
CA ALA A 15 -7.16 12.38 -16.90
C ALA A 15 -6.99 13.11 -15.56
N GLY A 16 -8.09 13.54 -14.94
CA GLY A 16 -8.12 14.08 -13.58
C GLY A 16 -7.63 13.08 -12.55
N VAL A 17 -8.17 11.85 -12.55
CA VAL A 17 -7.76 10.77 -11.64
C VAL A 17 -6.26 10.49 -11.75
N TYR A 18 -5.69 10.38 -12.95
CA TYR A 18 -4.26 10.13 -13.12
C TYR A 18 -3.39 11.29 -12.63
N ARG A 19 -3.82 12.52 -12.85
CA ARG A 19 -3.11 13.70 -12.32
C ARG A 19 -3.10 13.69 -10.80
N GLU A 20 -4.23 13.44 -10.16
CA GLU A 20 -4.31 13.41 -8.69
C GLU A 20 -3.51 12.25 -8.10
N SER A 21 -3.56 11.05 -8.71
CA SER A 21 -2.72 9.91 -8.31
C SER A 21 -1.23 10.21 -8.47
N GLY A 22 -0.82 10.90 -9.54
CA GLY A 22 0.56 11.35 -9.75
C GLY A 22 1.01 12.38 -8.72
N ASN A 23 0.16 13.35 -8.39
CA ASN A 23 0.42 14.35 -7.35
C ASN A 23 0.58 13.69 -5.97
N LEU A 24 -0.34 12.79 -5.62
CA LEU A 24 -0.27 12.03 -4.37
C LEU A 24 1.00 11.18 -4.31
N SER A 25 1.35 10.48 -5.39
CA SER A 25 2.59 9.69 -5.48
C SER A 25 3.83 10.55 -5.20
N ASN A 26 3.91 11.74 -5.79
CA ASN A 26 5.02 12.66 -5.56
C ASN A 26 5.08 13.14 -4.10
N LEU A 27 3.93 13.45 -3.52
CA LEU A 27 3.85 13.89 -2.12
C LEU A 27 4.21 12.76 -1.15
N LEU A 28 3.74 11.53 -1.39
CA LEU A 28 4.12 10.33 -0.63
C LEU A 28 5.63 10.11 -0.67
N LYS A 29 6.24 10.13 -1.87
CA LYS A 29 7.69 10.00 -2.04
C LYS A 29 8.44 11.05 -1.23
N GLN A 30 8.03 12.31 -1.30
CA GLN A 30 8.65 13.41 -0.57
C GLN A 30 8.54 13.23 0.96
N GLN A 31 7.33 12.99 1.46
CA GLN A 31 7.07 12.91 2.91
C GLN A 31 7.73 11.68 3.54
N ILE A 32 7.66 10.52 2.88
CA ILE A 32 8.33 9.29 3.33
C ILE A 32 9.85 9.46 3.30
N SER A 33 10.41 10.03 2.23
CA SER A 33 11.85 10.29 2.16
C SER A 33 12.33 11.27 3.23
N ALA A 34 11.54 12.29 3.55
CA ALA A 34 11.85 13.22 4.64
C ALA A 34 11.84 12.51 6.01
N ALA A 35 10.88 11.61 6.24
CA ALA A 35 10.78 10.85 7.48
C ALA A 35 12.00 9.94 7.74
N LEU A 36 12.60 9.38 6.68
CA LEU A 36 13.83 8.58 6.78
C LEU A 36 15.07 9.39 7.20
N LEU A 37 14.99 10.73 7.17
CA LEU A 37 16.05 11.60 7.69
C LEU A 37 15.99 11.79 9.21
N ASP A 38 14.90 11.35 9.85
CA ASP A 38 14.76 11.39 11.31
C ASP A 38 15.90 10.60 11.97
N PRO A 39 16.56 11.14 13.03
CA PRO A 39 17.66 10.45 13.70
C PRO A 39 17.37 9.02 14.13
N GLU A 40 16.14 8.72 14.55
CA GLU A 40 15.72 7.37 14.96
C GLU A 40 15.83 6.40 13.79
N LEU A 41 15.26 6.76 12.63
CA LEU A 41 15.27 5.90 11.44
C LEU A 41 16.61 5.90 10.72
N LYS A 42 17.30 7.04 10.67
CA LYS A 42 18.63 7.16 10.04
C LYS A 42 19.66 6.23 10.70
N GLY A 43 19.48 5.92 11.97
CA GLY A 43 20.29 4.94 12.70
C GLY A 43 19.98 3.48 12.32
N LEU A 44 18.81 3.20 11.74
CA LEU A 44 18.30 1.86 11.44
C LEU A 44 18.31 1.53 9.95
N PHE A 45 18.06 2.51 9.09
CA PHE A 45 17.94 2.36 7.65
C PHE A 45 18.67 3.48 6.92
N ARG A 46 19.15 3.16 5.72
CA ARG A 46 19.70 4.14 4.78
C ARG A 46 19.12 3.87 3.40
N SER A 47 18.58 4.90 2.75
CA SER A 47 18.24 4.81 1.33
C SER A 47 19.51 4.62 0.48
N THR A 48 19.46 3.70 -0.47
CA THR A 48 20.57 3.37 -1.36
C THR A 48 20.40 3.88 -2.78
N GLY A 49 19.28 4.54 -3.09
CA GLY A 49 18.99 5.02 -4.44
C GLY A 49 17.73 5.89 -4.53
N PRO A 50 17.40 6.33 -5.75
CA PRO A 50 16.14 7.04 -6.00
C PRO A 50 14.94 6.10 -5.89
N TRP A 51 13.75 6.69 -5.84
CA TRP A 51 12.50 5.95 -6.00
C TRP A 51 12.43 5.29 -7.39
N ILE A 52 12.04 4.02 -7.42
CA ILE A 52 11.81 3.21 -8.62
C ILE A 52 10.29 3.18 -8.83
N GLY A 53 9.81 3.64 -9.99
CA GLY A 53 8.38 3.61 -10.34
C GLY A 53 8.00 2.35 -11.11
N ALA A 54 6.78 1.88 -10.90
CA ALA A 54 6.18 0.76 -11.64
C ALA A 54 4.71 1.09 -11.97
N PHE A 55 4.18 0.55 -13.05
CA PHE A 55 2.79 0.76 -13.47
C PHE A 55 2.19 -0.56 -13.96
N GLU A 56 0.93 -0.76 -13.67
CA GLU A 56 0.10 -1.83 -14.22
C GLU A 56 -0.90 -1.19 -15.18
N GLU A 57 -0.86 -1.60 -16.44
CA GLU A 57 -1.81 -1.16 -17.46
C GLU A 57 -3.01 -2.10 -17.51
N ASP A 58 -4.16 -1.55 -17.89
CA ASP A 58 -5.31 -2.37 -18.24
C ASP A 58 -5.00 -3.26 -19.47
N PRO A 59 -5.80 -4.32 -19.72
CA PRO A 59 -5.55 -5.22 -20.86
C PRO A 59 -5.50 -4.54 -22.23
N THR A 60 -6.15 -3.38 -22.40
CA THR A 60 -6.13 -2.58 -23.63
C THR A 60 -4.97 -1.58 -23.70
N ARG A 61 -4.17 -1.44 -22.63
CA ARG A 61 -3.02 -0.53 -22.51
C ARG A 61 -3.36 0.93 -22.73
N CYS A 62 -4.59 1.31 -22.39
CA CYS A 62 -5.10 2.66 -22.54
C CYS A 62 -5.23 3.38 -21.18
N MET A 63 -5.17 2.63 -20.09
CA MET A 63 -5.39 3.05 -18.72
C MET A 63 -4.43 2.34 -17.77
N TYR A 64 -4.15 2.98 -16.63
CA TYR A 64 -3.42 2.33 -15.53
C TYR A 64 -4.40 1.81 -14.48
N TYR A 65 -4.28 0.53 -14.11
CA TYR A 65 -4.97 -0.07 -12.96
C TYR A 65 -4.23 0.21 -11.66
N SER A 66 -2.90 0.20 -11.69
CA SER A 66 -2.09 0.43 -10.49
C SER A 66 -0.86 1.29 -10.77
N LEU A 67 -0.46 2.09 -9.78
CA LEU A 67 0.79 2.84 -9.72
C LEU A 67 1.60 2.37 -8.51
N GLY A 68 2.81 1.88 -8.74
CA GLY A 68 3.74 1.48 -7.69
C GLY A 68 4.94 2.41 -7.60
N ALA A 69 5.51 2.55 -6.40
CA ALA A 69 6.84 3.07 -6.23
C ALA A 69 7.57 2.41 -5.07
N SER A 70 8.86 2.16 -5.24
CA SER A 70 9.72 1.56 -4.22
C SER A 70 10.96 2.39 -3.98
N LEU A 71 11.35 2.53 -2.71
CA LEU A 71 12.57 3.14 -2.25
C LEU A 71 13.52 2.04 -1.75
N PRO A 72 14.63 1.77 -2.44
CA PRO A 72 15.63 0.82 -1.99
C PRO A 72 16.27 1.25 -0.67
N LEU A 73 16.29 0.34 0.32
CA LEU A 73 16.84 0.57 1.64
C LEU A 73 17.91 -0.48 2.00
N THR A 74 18.86 -0.07 2.85
CA THR A 74 19.78 -0.96 3.55
C THR A 74 19.55 -0.86 5.04
N ARG A 75 19.28 -2.00 5.70
CA ARG A 75 19.24 -2.11 7.16
C ARG A 75 20.62 -1.91 7.79
N LYS A 76 20.67 -1.37 9.00
CA LYS A 76 21.89 -1.20 9.79
C LYS A 76 22.66 -2.52 9.88
N GLY A 77 23.96 -2.46 9.63
CA GLY A 77 24.85 -3.62 9.69
C GLY A 77 24.93 -4.43 8.38
N LYS A 78 24.05 -4.18 7.41
CA LYS A 78 24.16 -4.74 6.05
C LYS A 78 25.01 -3.83 5.17
N ARG A 79 25.66 -4.42 4.15
CA ARG A 79 26.54 -3.72 3.20
C ARG A 79 25.85 -3.36 1.89
N VAL A 80 24.77 -4.04 1.56
CA VAL A 80 24.02 -3.93 0.30
C VAL A 80 22.54 -3.65 0.59
N THR A 81 21.80 -3.18 -0.41
CA THR A 81 20.33 -3.09 -0.37
C THR A 81 19.77 -4.46 -0.03
N ASP A 82 18.86 -4.52 0.94
CA ASP A 82 18.27 -5.76 1.44
C ASP A 82 16.77 -5.67 1.70
N CYS A 83 16.17 -4.51 1.38
CA CYS A 83 14.73 -4.30 1.40
C CYS A 83 14.35 -3.10 0.55
N ALA A 84 13.07 -2.98 0.25
CA ALA A 84 12.47 -1.83 -0.39
C ALA A 84 11.18 -1.42 0.33
N LEU A 85 11.13 -0.17 0.79
CA LEU A 85 9.88 0.42 1.26
C LEU A 85 9.09 0.82 0.03
N PHE A 86 7.82 0.46 -0.05
CA PHE A 86 7.01 0.72 -1.23
C PHE A 86 5.63 1.25 -0.87
N PHE A 87 5.00 1.85 -1.87
CA PHE A 87 3.57 2.04 -1.91
C PHE A 87 3.02 1.67 -3.28
N GLN A 88 1.75 1.29 -3.30
CA GLN A 88 0.98 0.97 -4.50
C GLN A 88 -0.40 1.61 -4.39
N ILE A 89 -0.77 2.44 -5.36
CA ILE A 89 -2.12 2.96 -5.53
C ILE A 89 -2.82 2.04 -6.52
N SER A 90 -3.86 1.34 -6.09
CA SER A 90 -4.67 0.47 -6.93
C SER A 90 -6.06 1.05 -7.15
N LEU A 91 -6.40 1.25 -8.42
CA LEU A 91 -7.64 1.84 -8.90
C LEU A 91 -8.61 0.79 -9.46
N ALA A 92 -8.08 -0.35 -9.90
CA ALA A 92 -8.83 -1.52 -10.36
C ALA A 92 -7.92 -2.76 -10.34
N GLY A 93 -8.43 -3.90 -10.83
CA GLY A 93 -7.66 -5.11 -11.02
C GLY A 93 -7.36 -5.87 -9.73
N GLU A 94 -6.28 -6.64 -9.73
CA GLU A 94 -5.95 -7.59 -8.66
C GLU A 94 -5.63 -6.90 -7.33
N GLY A 95 -5.06 -5.69 -7.34
CA GLY A 95 -4.83 -4.89 -6.12
C GLY A 95 -6.12 -4.53 -5.37
N MET A 96 -7.28 -4.65 -6.02
CA MET A 96 -8.60 -4.43 -5.43
C MET A 96 -9.48 -5.68 -5.42
N ALA A 97 -8.97 -6.85 -5.78
CA ALA A 97 -9.80 -8.05 -5.97
C ALA A 97 -10.27 -8.72 -4.66
N ALA A 98 -9.86 -8.21 -3.49
CA ALA A 98 -10.37 -8.70 -2.20
C ALA A 98 -11.90 -8.56 -2.10
N VAL A 99 -12.54 -9.55 -1.48
CA VAL A 99 -13.99 -9.57 -1.28
C VAL A 99 -14.42 -8.40 -0.40
N GLY A 100 -15.42 -7.63 -0.85
CA GLY A 100 -15.89 -6.43 -0.15
C GLY A 100 -15.12 -5.15 -0.49
N CYS A 101 -14.09 -5.23 -1.33
CA CYS A 101 -13.44 -4.06 -1.90
C CYS A 101 -14.32 -3.46 -3.00
N SER A 102 -14.68 -2.18 -2.85
CA SER A 102 -15.43 -1.42 -3.85
C SER A 102 -14.84 -0.04 -4.13
N GLU A 103 -13.73 0.28 -3.48
CA GLU A 103 -13.10 1.60 -3.52
C GLU A 103 -11.58 1.47 -3.66
N PRO A 104 -10.91 2.41 -4.36
CA PRO A 104 -9.47 2.40 -4.53
C PRO A 104 -8.67 2.29 -3.23
N LEU A 105 -7.56 1.57 -3.29
CA LEU A 105 -6.70 1.31 -2.14
C LEU A 105 -5.32 1.92 -2.33
N LEU A 106 -4.72 2.31 -1.20
CA LEU A 106 -3.29 2.62 -1.08
C LEU A 106 -2.65 1.55 -0.21
N HIS A 107 -1.81 0.71 -0.81
CA HIS A 107 -1.01 -0.29 -0.12
C HIS A 107 0.35 0.30 0.23
N ILE A 108 0.85 0.04 1.43
CA ILE A 108 2.15 0.51 1.90
C ILE A 108 2.83 -0.65 2.61
N GLY A 109 4.09 -0.91 2.26
CA GLY A 109 4.79 -2.07 2.80
C GLY A 109 6.29 -1.96 2.74
N LEU A 110 6.94 -2.92 3.38
CA LEU A 110 8.37 -3.17 3.32
C LEU A 110 8.57 -4.61 2.85
N TRP A 111 9.19 -4.75 1.68
CA TRP A 111 9.53 -6.02 1.05
C TRP A 111 11.04 -6.21 0.91
N ASP A 112 11.48 -7.41 0.56
CA ASP A 112 12.89 -7.68 0.28
C ASP A 112 13.32 -7.20 -1.11
N GLU A 113 12.36 -7.06 -2.03
CA GLU A 113 12.57 -6.51 -3.38
C GLU A 113 11.66 -5.32 -3.71
N PRO A 114 12.04 -4.47 -4.70
CA PRO A 114 11.16 -3.44 -5.23
C PRO A 114 9.90 -4.01 -5.89
N ILE A 115 8.81 -3.26 -5.84
CA ILE A 115 7.56 -3.59 -6.53
C ILE A 115 7.80 -3.75 -8.04
N SER A 116 7.22 -4.80 -8.62
CA SER A 116 7.35 -5.13 -10.03
C SER A 116 6.09 -5.84 -10.53
N PHE A 117 5.29 -5.12 -11.33
CA PHE A 117 4.13 -5.72 -12.01
C PHE A 117 4.53 -6.71 -13.10
N THR A 118 5.74 -6.58 -13.69
CA THR A 118 6.21 -7.53 -14.71
C THR A 118 6.71 -8.85 -14.13
N ASN A 119 7.12 -8.84 -12.86
CA ASN A 119 7.66 -10.02 -12.17
C ASN A 119 6.67 -10.58 -11.14
N ASN A 120 5.40 -10.14 -11.17
CA ASN A 120 4.36 -10.51 -10.21
C ASN A 120 4.76 -10.28 -8.73
N TYR A 121 5.49 -9.20 -8.48
CA TYR A 121 5.92 -8.79 -7.14
C TYR A 121 5.22 -7.49 -6.75
N TYR A 122 3.92 -7.57 -6.50
CA TYR A 122 3.02 -6.47 -6.18
C TYR A 122 1.88 -6.93 -5.27
N MET A 123 1.12 -5.99 -4.71
CA MET A 123 0.02 -6.32 -3.83
C MET A 123 -1.21 -6.65 -4.68
N GLY A 124 -1.68 -7.88 -4.61
CA GLY A 124 -2.84 -8.37 -5.36
C GLY A 124 -3.61 -9.43 -4.57
N PHE A 125 -4.78 -9.80 -5.06
CA PHE A 125 -5.57 -10.94 -4.59
C PHE A 125 -5.87 -11.88 -5.77
N PRO A 126 -5.60 -13.19 -5.66
CA PRO A 126 -5.03 -13.89 -4.50
C PRO A 126 -3.60 -13.43 -4.17
N LEU A 127 -3.31 -13.25 -2.88
CA LEU A 127 -2.06 -12.69 -2.38
C LEU A 127 -0.88 -13.66 -2.45
N PHE A 128 -1.17 -14.95 -2.39
CA PHE A 128 -0.19 -16.02 -2.44
C PHE A 128 -0.85 -17.28 -3.01
N SER A 129 -0.05 -18.14 -3.62
CA SER A 129 -0.48 -19.43 -4.17
C SER A 129 -0.49 -20.55 -3.11
N GLU A 130 -1.05 -21.73 -3.42
CA GLU A 130 -1.09 -22.88 -2.48
C GLU A 130 0.28 -23.31 -1.95
N ASP A 131 1.35 -23.10 -2.73
CA ASP A 131 2.71 -23.50 -2.36
C ASP A 131 3.48 -22.41 -1.60
N GLU A 132 2.88 -21.23 -1.40
CA GLU A 132 3.50 -20.08 -0.76
C GLU A 132 3.11 -19.95 0.72
N VAL A 133 4.03 -19.40 1.52
CA VAL A 133 3.80 -19.17 2.95
C VAL A 133 2.86 -17.97 3.12
N ALA A 134 1.68 -18.23 3.66
CA ALA A 134 0.72 -17.21 4.03
C ALA A 134 1.31 -16.19 5.03
N PRO A 135 1.02 -14.89 4.89
CA PRO A 135 1.38 -13.92 5.91
C PRO A 135 0.55 -14.12 7.19
N GLU A 136 1.17 -13.85 8.33
CA GLU A 136 0.46 -13.64 9.59
C GLU A 136 -0.25 -12.29 9.54
N ILE A 137 -1.46 -12.20 10.12
CA ILE A 137 -2.19 -10.92 10.21
C ILE A 137 -2.23 -10.45 11.66
N ASP A 138 -1.49 -9.39 11.93
CA ASP A 138 -1.45 -8.71 13.22
C ASP A 138 -2.60 -7.72 13.34
N GLY A 139 -3.41 -7.86 14.40
CA GLY A 139 -4.50 -6.94 14.71
C GLY A 139 -5.56 -6.83 13.61
N GLU A 140 -5.66 -7.83 12.73
CA GLU A 140 -6.47 -7.83 11.50
C GLU A 140 -6.07 -6.76 10.46
N VAL A 141 -5.03 -5.94 10.66
CA VAL A 141 -4.74 -4.76 9.81
C VAL A 141 -3.37 -4.77 9.16
N LEU A 142 -2.43 -5.56 9.69
CA LEU A 142 -1.05 -5.60 9.22
C LEU A 142 -0.68 -7.02 8.83
N MET A 143 -0.38 -7.23 7.55
CA MET A 143 0.18 -8.47 7.05
C MET A 143 1.67 -8.51 7.35
N ARG A 144 2.17 -9.65 7.84
CA ARG A 144 3.59 -9.88 8.09
C ARG A 144 4.05 -11.18 7.47
N TRP A 145 5.15 -11.12 6.74
CA TRP A 145 5.88 -12.31 6.31
C TRP A 145 7.09 -12.51 7.22
N GLN A 146 7.41 -13.78 7.46
CA GLN A 146 8.62 -14.15 8.19
C GLN A 146 9.85 -13.56 7.47
N GLY A 147 10.69 -12.83 8.20
CA GLY A 147 11.81 -12.09 7.60
C GLY A 147 12.83 -11.62 8.63
N ASN A 148 14.01 -11.23 8.16
CA ASN A 148 15.11 -10.84 9.06
C ASN A 148 14.79 -9.53 9.82
N PRO A 149 15.04 -9.47 11.14
CA PRO A 149 14.89 -8.26 11.95
C PRO A 149 15.73 -7.08 11.42
N PRO A 150 15.39 -5.81 11.79
CA PRO A 150 14.55 -5.45 12.93
C PRO A 150 13.04 -5.30 12.64
N ALA A 151 12.61 -5.20 11.39
CA ALA A 151 11.22 -4.87 11.05
C ALA A 151 10.42 -6.01 10.37
N GLY A 152 11.05 -7.14 10.02
CA GLY A 152 10.40 -8.15 9.17
C GLY A 152 9.99 -7.60 7.81
N LEU A 153 9.19 -8.35 7.05
CA LEU A 153 8.48 -7.84 5.88
C LEU A 153 7.02 -7.62 6.26
N TRP A 154 6.42 -6.52 5.82
CA TRP A 154 5.07 -6.16 6.24
C TRP A 154 4.33 -5.34 5.20
N LEU A 155 3.01 -5.34 5.29
CA LEU A 155 2.12 -4.51 4.48
C LEU A 155 0.85 -4.15 5.25
N TYR A 156 0.41 -2.91 5.12
CA TYR A 156 -0.96 -2.50 5.45
C TYR A 156 -1.55 -1.72 4.29
N SER A 157 -2.88 -1.59 4.26
CA SER A 157 -3.57 -0.82 3.23
C SER A 157 -4.51 0.20 3.83
N LEU A 158 -4.76 1.24 3.06
CA LEU A 158 -5.69 2.31 3.38
C LEU A 158 -6.73 2.42 2.27
N ARG A 159 -7.96 2.81 2.63
CA ARG A 159 -8.89 3.42 1.67
C ARG A 159 -8.20 4.65 1.07
N LEU A 160 -8.03 4.70 -0.25
CA LEU A 160 -7.36 5.83 -0.90
C LEU A 160 -8.08 7.14 -0.62
N ALA A 161 -9.42 7.11 -0.65
CA ALA A 161 -10.29 8.24 -0.33
C ALA A 161 -10.22 8.70 1.14
N ALA A 162 -9.50 8.00 2.01
CA ALA A 162 -9.21 8.48 3.36
C ALA A 162 -7.92 9.34 3.42
N VAL A 163 -7.14 9.42 2.34
CA VAL A 163 -5.88 10.19 2.28
C VAL A 163 -6.08 11.40 1.38
N ASN A 164 -6.72 12.44 1.92
CA ASN A 164 -7.16 13.60 1.12
C ASN A 164 -6.34 14.87 1.38
N THR A 165 -5.60 14.91 2.48
CA THR A 165 -4.84 16.09 2.91
C THR A 165 -3.39 15.73 3.23
N PRO A 166 -2.46 16.70 3.21
CA PRO A 166 -1.11 16.48 3.72
C PRO A 166 -1.08 15.96 5.16
N ASP A 167 -2.00 16.39 6.02
CA ASP A 167 -2.13 15.90 7.39
C ASP A 167 -2.59 14.45 7.45
N ASP A 168 -3.40 13.98 6.50
CA ASP A 168 -3.74 12.56 6.38
C ASP A 168 -2.52 11.75 5.97
N ILE A 169 -1.68 12.24 5.05
CA ILE A 169 -0.42 11.56 4.68
C ILE A 169 0.48 11.45 5.91
N GLN A 170 0.61 12.53 6.68
CA GLN A 170 1.44 12.50 7.88
C GLN A 170 0.95 11.45 8.88
N ARG A 171 -0.34 11.48 9.22
CA ARG A 171 -0.93 10.62 10.27
C ARG A 171 -1.20 9.18 9.84
N LYS A 172 -1.57 8.95 8.57
CA LYS A 172 -2.00 7.64 8.07
C LYS A 172 -0.91 6.91 7.30
N VAL A 173 0.14 7.60 6.85
CA VAL A 173 1.26 6.99 6.11
C VAL A 173 2.59 7.18 6.82
N VAL A 174 3.01 8.42 7.05
CA VAL A 174 4.35 8.70 7.56
C VAL A 174 4.55 8.18 8.97
N GLU A 175 3.66 8.52 9.90
CA GLU A 175 3.72 8.07 11.29
C GLU A 175 3.67 6.54 11.42
N PRO A 176 2.74 5.81 10.77
CA PRO A 176 2.74 4.36 10.77
C PRO A 176 4.00 3.75 10.16
N VAL A 177 4.49 4.27 9.02
CA VAL A 177 5.74 3.80 8.40
C VAL A 177 6.91 3.98 9.36
N ARG A 178 7.01 5.13 10.03
CA ARG A 178 8.06 5.38 11.03
C ARG A 178 8.00 4.38 12.17
N ALA A 179 6.83 4.20 12.76
CA ALA A 179 6.61 3.27 13.86
C ALA A 179 7.00 1.82 13.46
N LEU A 180 6.55 1.37 12.29
CA LEU A 180 6.83 0.01 11.79
C LEU A 180 8.32 -0.19 11.47
N LEU A 181 8.98 0.80 10.85
CA LEU A 181 10.43 0.73 10.60
C LEU A 181 11.23 0.74 11.92
N ALA A 182 10.77 1.47 12.93
CA ALA A 182 11.36 1.45 14.27
C ALA A 182 11.09 0.14 15.04
N GLY A 183 10.31 -0.80 14.48
CA GLY A 183 9.97 -2.07 15.11
C GLY A 183 8.93 -1.94 16.23
N GLN A 184 8.14 -0.87 16.23
CA GLN A 184 7.02 -0.70 17.17
C GLN A 184 5.87 -1.66 16.84
N SER A 185 5.00 -1.89 17.82
CA SER A 185 3.88 -2.81 17.68
C SER A 185 2.78 -2.27 16.76
N VAL A 186 1.90 -3.15 16.29
CA VAL A 186 0.78 -2.79 15.42
C VAL A 186 -0.17 -1.80 16.09
N GLU A 187 -0.35 -1.89 17.42
CA GLU A 187 -1.24 -0.99 18.16
C GLU A 187 -0.71 0.44 18.22
N VAL A 188 0.61 0.62 18.16
CA VAL A 188 1.25 1.94 18.11
C VAL A 188 1.26 2.48 16.69
N ALA A 189 1.63 1.64 15.71
CA ALA A 189 1.73 2.07 14.32
C ALA A 189 0.37 2.29 13.64
N LEU A 190 -0.60 1.43 13.92
CA LEU A 190 -1.92 1.39 13.29
C LEU A 190 -3.00 1.31 14.40
N PRO A 191 -3.13 2.36 15.24
CA PRO A 191 -4.04 2.32 16.37
C PRO A 191 -5.49 2.18 15.89
N ALA A 192 -6.35 1.60 16.73
CA ALA A 192 -7.76 1.37 16.40
C ALA A 192 -8.58 2.66 16.19
N SER A 193 -8.01 3.83 16.44
CA SER A 193 -8.59 5.14 16.12
C SER A 193 -8.23 5.65 14.72
N LEU A 194 -7.29 5.00 14.03
CA LEU A 194 -6.82 5.40 12.71
C LEU A 194 -7.83 4.97 11.62
N SER A 195 -8.75 5.87 11.28
CA SER A 195 -9.80 5.60 10.31
C SER A 195 -9.26 5.30 8.91
N GLY A 196 -9.93 4.40 8.19
CA GLY A 196 -9.66 4.10 6.78
C GLY A 196 -8.58 3.04 6.56
N VAL A 197 -8.00 2.47 7.63
CA VAL A 197 -7.12 1.30 7.54
C VAL A 197 -7.94 0.08 7.14
N VAL A 198 -7.42 -0.73 6.21
CA VAL A 198 -8.05 -1.98 5.78
C VAL A 198 -7.88 -3.05 6.85
N ARG A 199 -8.98 -3.73 7.20
CA ARG A 199 -9.01 -4.95 8.01
C ARG A 199 -9.17 -6.15 7.09
N TYR A 200 -8.35 -7.16 7.28
CA TYR A 200 -8.33 -8.39 6.49
C TYR A 200 -8.90 -9.56 7.28
N ARG A 201 -9.68 -10.39 6.60
CA ARG A 201 -10.10 -11.71 7.09
C ARG A 201 -9.91 -12.72 5.98
N ALA A 202 -9.05 -13.72 6.22
CA ALA A 202 -8.80 -14.82 5.30
C ALA A 202 -10.09 -15.58 4.98
N LEU A 203 -10.23 -16.02 3.73
CA LEU A 203 -11.34 -16.86 3.30
C LEU A 203 -10.92 -18.32 3.40
N ALA A 204 -11.66 -19.11 4.20
CA ALA A 204 -11.27 -20.47 4.55
C ALA A 204 -11.19 -21.44 3.36
N GLU A 205 -11.91 -21.14 2.27
CA GLU A 205 -12.06 -22.03 1.11
C GLU A 205 -11.32 -21.52 -0.14
N ASP A 206 -10.62 -20.38 -0.05
CA ASP A 206 -10.01 -19.72 -1.20
C ASP A 206 -8.64 -19.13 -0.81
N ASN A 207 -7.58 -19.89 -1.08
CA ASN A 207 -6.26 -19.58 -0.60
C ASN A 207 -5.71 -18.29 -1.23
N GLY A 208 -5.00 -17.49 -0.44
CA GLY A 208 -4.55 -16.16 -0.87
C GLY A 208 -5.67 -15.11 -0.96
N ASN A 209 -6.95 -15.49 -0.88
CA ASN A 209 -8.06 -14.55 -0.95
C ASN A 209 -8.51 -14.07 0.44
N TYR A 210 -8.90 -12.80 0.49
CA TYR A 210 -9.29 -12.12 1.70
C TYR A 210 -10.59 -11.36 1.50
N SER A 211 -11.40 -11.31 2.56
CA SER A 211 -12.42 -10.27 2.69
C SER A 211 -11.84 -9.06 3.40
N ILE A 212 -12.27 -7.87 2.99
CA ILE A 212 -11.85 -6.62 3.60
C ILE A 212 -13.01 -5.80 4.14
N SER A 213 -12.70 -5.04 5.19
CA SER A 213 -13.53 -3.95 5.72
C SER A 213 -12.63 -2.81 6.15
N PHE A 214 -13.19 -1.67 6.57
CA PHE A 214 -12.39 -0.50 6.95
C PHE A 214 -12.54 -0.18 8.43
N LEU A 215 -11.43 0.15 9.07
CA LEU A 215 -11.41 0.58 10.46
C LEU A 215 -12.08 1.96 10.60
N GLY A 216 -12.99 2.08 11.56
CA GLY A 216 -13.77 3.30 11.81
C GLY A 216 -15.07 3.40 11.00
N ASP A 217 -15.29 2.51 10.03
CA ASP A 217 -16.64 2.32 9.49
C ASP A 217 -17.46 1.62 10.57
N SER A 218 -18.41 2.35 11.15
CA SER A 218 -19.44 1.72 11.96
C SER A 218 -20.17 0.76 11.04
N SER A 219 -20.00 -0.55 11.24
CA SER A 219 -20.94 -1.50 10.68
C SER A 219 -22.31 -1.09 11.18
N ALA A 220 -23.15 -0.59 10.26
CA ALA A 220 -24.57 -0.46 10.52
C ALA A 220 -25.02 -1.83 11.02
N ARG A 221 -25.35 -1.92 12.31
CA ARG A 221 -25.99 -3.12 12.85
C ARG A 221 -27.26 -3.31 12.02
N PRO A 222 -27.53 -4.48 11.44
CA PRO A 222 -28.83 -4.73 10.88
C PRO A 222 -29.84 -4.60 12.04
N CYS A 223 -30.82 -3.72 11.85
CA CYS A 223 -32.00 -3.64 12.70
C CYS A 223 -32.81 -4.92 12.58
#